data_AF-A0A6L8C5Z1-F1
#
_entry.id   AF-A0A6L8C5Z1-F1
#
_cell.length_a   1.000
_cell.length_b   1.000
_cell.length_c   1.000
_cell.angle_alpha   90.00
_cell.angle_beta   90.00
_cell.angle_gamma   90.00
#
_symmetry.space_group_name_H-M   'P 1'
#
loop_
_entity.id
_entity.type
_entity.pdbx_description
1 polymer ?
#
loop_
_entity_poly.entity_id
_entity_poly.type
_entity_poly.pdbx_seq_one_letter_code
_entity_poly.pdbx_strand_id
1 'polypeptide(L)'
;MTSTTEPLFSLPFNRSILVKADSRHQTSSDAGMLLMRSVMDRTGILECLTDRLSDPRNPDRVKHPLGALLLQGQLQLIQGWDGLWAEPLRTDPVFGAATSLQRGDGVVNSDRPMASQSTLSRRLGILGIKENRAVLEAALQKLSIEHLRVRNGGNRLDEVVIDVDAMPIEVHGTQSGSAYNGHYKDTIFLPLFATCAESGDVLGAQLRPGTQREVTDCADFIVSHHDAVKKHAAERVRIRMDAGFNSGALYTRLENEGIHYLMRLKKNSVLERMAAPYLTHRALETTYHELRYQAQSWECPRRVIPVVRPRPMELFDRFYFLITNLSPTQSTGQELATTYRRRGKAEMHQGEIKAVSTWSLSSSPRPKSHYRETPIERPPLSHNDADAAPIRPENIVRLFLYLLTYQLLHIARELFHAAAPPMEAAPQADRQVPAPSESRLDESGELVPTMGASATGEAPAPPDPVEAEAPRLHLHSFRLYLLKIGATLARHGRYAIFSIAKSAEPMWQRFWDHFQPLRWYVIPDF
;
A
#
# COMPACT_ATOMS: atom_id res chain seq x y z
N MET A 1 27.32 31.21 -24.96
CA MET A 1 25.95 31.70 -25.24
C MET A 1 25.00 31.05 -24.25
N THR A 2 24.46 31.84 -23.35
CA THR A 2 23.49 31.43 -22.32
C THR A 2 22.17 31.07 -22.99
N SER A 3 21.87 29.78 -23.10
CA SER A 3 20.52 29.30 -23.39
C SER A 3 19.62 29.67 -22.20
N THR A 4 18.93 30.79 -22.31
CA THR A 4 17.89 31.22 -21.37
C THR A 4 16.65 30.37 -21.64
N THR A 5 16.67 29.12 -21.20
CA THR A 5 15.47 28.28 -21.16
C THR A 5 14.67 28.73 -19.94
N GLU A 6 13.44 29.19 -20.15
CA GLU A 6 12.51 29.56 -19.07
C GLU A 6 12.34 28.40 -18.08
N PRO A 7 12.10 28.68 -16.78
CA PRO A 7 11.85 27.62 -15.81
C PRO A 7 10.58 26.86 -16.18
N LEU A 8 10.66 25.53 -16.08
CA LEU A 8 9.53 24.62 -16.31
C LEU A 8 8.39 24.93 -15.34
N PHE A 9 8.72 25.06 -14.06
CA PHE A 9 7.81 25.53 -13.01
C PHE A 9 8.57 25.95 -11.74
N SER A 10 7.83 26.56 -10.81
CA SER A 10 8.29 26.86 -9.45
C SER A 10 7.54 26.01 -8.43
N LEU A 11 8.21 25.64 -7.34
CA LEU A 11 7.64 24.73 -6.34
C LEU A 11 6.83 25.49 -5.27
N PRO A 12 5.66 24.99 -4.85
CA PRO A 12 4.76 25.68 -3.93
C PRO A 12 5.32 25.74 -2.50
N PHE A 13 6.08 24.70 -2.12
CA PHE A 13 6.75 24.64 -0.82
C PHE A 13 7.88 25.67 -0.72
N ASN A 14 8.53 26.02 -1.83
CA ASN A 14 9.58 27.02 -1.87
C ASN A 14 9.73 27.67 -3.27
N ARG A 15 9.19 28.88 -3.42
CA ARG A 15 9.20 29.64 -4.69
C ARG A 15 10.59 30.12 -5.12
N SER A 16 11.59 30.03 -4.25
CA SER A 16 13.00 30.27 -4.61
C SER A 16 13.64 29.07 -5.32
N ILE A 17 12.95 27.93 -5.42
CA ILE A 17 13.40 26.78 -6.16
C ILE A 17 12.72 26.76 -7.53
N LEU A 18 13.54 26.77 -8.59
CA LEU A 18 13.10 26.69 -9.98
C LEU A 18 13.58 25.37 -10.59
N VAL A 19 12.73 24.72 -11.36
CA VAL A 19 13.10 23.53 -12.14
C VAL A 19 13.19 23.91 -13.61
N LYS A 20 14.24 23.49 -14.32
CA LYS A 20 14.39 23.68 -15.78
C LYS A 20 14.90 22.41 -16.44
N ALA A 21 14.75 22.30 -17.76
CA ALA A 21 15.38 21.25 -18.55
C ALA A 21 16.73 21.74 -19.13
N ASP A 22 17.79 20.92 -19.05
CA ASP A 22 19.13 21.24 -19.58
C ASP A 22 19.85 19.96 -20.03
N SER A 23 20.90 20.07 -20.86
CA SER A 23 21.65 18.94 -21.45
C SER A 23 22.96 18.59 -20.70
N ARG A 24 23.18 19.16 -19.51
CA ARG A 24 24.42 19.00 -18.71
C ARG A 24 24.44 17.75 -17.83
N HIS A 25 25.66 17.35 -17.40
CA HIS A 25 25.92 16.23 -16.49
C HIS A 25 25.35 16.47 -15.08
N GLN A 26 24.55 15.52 -14.56
CA GLN A 26 23.77 15.63 -13.31
C GLN A 26 24.56 15.24 -12.06
N THR A 27 24.22 15.84 -10.90
CA THR A 27 24.91 15.62 -9.61
C THR A 27 24.07 14.84 -8.59
N SER A 28 22.77 14.69 -8.83
CA SER A 28 21.87 13.81 -8.07
C SER A 28 20.99 13.05 -9.06
N SER A 29 20.56 11.83 -8.74
CA SER A 29 19.62 11.01 -9.52
C SER A 29 18.18 11.03 -8.98
N ASP A 30 17.92 11.85 -7.96
CA ASP A 30 16.70 11.80 -7.13
C ASP A 30 15.83 13.07 -7.22
N ALA A 31 15.91 13.83 -8.31
CA ALA A 31 15.21 15.11 -8.50
C ALA A 31 13.70 15.02 -8.31
N GLY A 32 13.09 13.86 -8.57
CA GLY A 32 11.66 13.61 -8.35
C GLY A 32 11.18 13.84 -6.92
N MET A 33 12.09 13.92 -5.94
CA MET A 33 11.74 14.31 -4.57
C MET A 33 11.18 15.72 -4.45
N LEU A 34 11.51 16.62 -5.38
CA LEU A 34 10.91 17.95 -5.44
C LEU A 34 9.41 17.88 -5.79
N LEU A 35 9.03 16.97 -6.68
CA LEU A 35 7.63 16.70 -7.01
C LEU A 35 6.89 16.08 -5.82
N MET A 36 7.48 15.03 -5.23
CA MET A 36 6.84 14.33 -4.11
C MET A 36 6.76 15.17 -2.84
N ARG A 37 7.75 16.05 -2.61
CA ARG A 37 7.64 17.06 -1.55
C ARG A 37 6.47 18.01 -1.80
N SER A 38 6.25 18.42 -3.06
CA SER A 38 5.09 19.24 -3.41
C SER A 38 3.77 18.50 -3.14
N VAL A 39 3.70 17.21 -3.46
CA VAL A 39 2.54 16.35 -3.13
C VAL A 39 2.29 16.35 -1.62
N MET A 40 3.33 16.14 -0.80
CA MET A 40 3.20 16.14 0.66
C MET A 40 2.73 17.49 1.22
N ASP A 41 3.26 18.61 0.71
CA ASP A 41 2.81 19.95 1.12
C ASP A 41 1.37 20.22 0.69
N ARG A 42 0.96 19.76 -0.50
CA ARG A 42 -0.40 19.94 -1.00
C ARG A 42 -1.41 19.12 -0.20
N THR A 43 -1.04 17.91 0.20
CA THR A 43 -1.90 17.05 1.02
C THR A 43 -1.96 17.52 2.47
N GLY A 44 -1.06 18.41 2.89
CA GLY A 44 -0.94 18.87 4.27
C GLY A 44 -0.53 17.76 5.23
N ILE A 45 0.00 16.64 4.72
CA ILE A 45 0.30 15.45 5.54
C ILE A 45 1.41 15.74 6.54
N LEU A 46 2.34 16.65 6.21
CA LEU A 46 3.43 17.00 7.10
C LEU A 46 2.93 17.80 8.29
N GLU A 47 2.12 18.83 8.07
CA GLU A 47 1.48 19.66 9.09
C GLU A 47 0.59 18.78 9.98
N CYS A 48 -0.26 17.97 9.35
CA CYS A 48 -1.12 16.97 9.99
C CYS A 48 -0.36 16.04 10.97
N LEU A 49 0.87 15.65 10.62
CA LEU A 49 1.74 14.86 11.50
C LEU A 49 2.42 15.72 12.56
N THR A 50 3.07 16.81 12.15
CA THR A 50 3.92 17.62 13.03
C THR A 50 3.15 18.39 14.10
N ASP A 51 1.90 18.76 13.84
CA ASP A 51 1.03 19.45 14.81
C ASP A 51 0.52 18.51 15.92
N ARG A 52 0.48 17.19 15.65
CA ARG A 52 -0.13 16.19 16.55
C ARG A 52 0.89 15.25 17.19
N LEU A 53 2.07 15.10 16.61
CA LEU A 53 3.13 14.27 17.16
C LEU A 53 3.82 14.96 18.35
N SER A 54 4.05 14.19 19.40
CA SER A 54 4.82 14.60 20.57
C SER A 54 6.30 14.25 20.39
N ASP A 55 7.18 15.24 20.54
CA ASP A 55 8.63 15.04 20.55
C ASP A 55 9.16 15.13 21.99
N PRO A 56 9.51 14.01 22.64
CA PRO A 56 9.95 14.02 24.04
C PRO A 56 11.39 14.51 24.22
N ARG A 57 12.09 14.85 23.12
CA ARG A 57 13.47 15.35 23.20
C ARG A 57 13.47 16.77 23.76
N ASN A 58 14.51 17.11 24.53
CA ASN A 58 14.69 18.47 25.00
C ASN A 58 14.88 19.43 23.79
N PRO A 59 14.00 20.44 23.60
CA PRO A 59 14.00 21.31 22.42
C PRO A 59 15.31 22.08 22.24
N ASP A 60 16.00 22.45 23.32
CA ASP A 60 17.28 23.18 23.28
C ASP A 60 18.44 22.31 22.78
N ARG A 61 18.24 20.99 22.75
CA ARG A 61 19.23 20.00 22.31
C ARG A 61 18.86 19.36 20.97
N VAL A 62 17.81 19.84 20.32
CA VAL A 62 17.36 19.33 19.03
C VAL A 62 18.07 20.06 17.89
N LYS A 63 18.97 19.35 17.19
CA LYS A 63 19.56 19.83 15.93
C LYS A 63 18.62 19.65 14.74
N HIS A 64 17.87 18.55 14.71
CA HIS A 64 16.95 18.18 13.63
C HIS A 64 15.53 18.03 14.18
N PRO A 65 14.62 18.97 13.87
CA PRO A 65 13.24 18.91 14.35
C PRO A 65 12.52 17.68 13.78
N LEU A 66 11.50 17.18 14.48
CA LEU A 66 10.82 15.95 14.12
C LEU A 66 10.25 15.99 12.68
N GLY A 67 9.70 17.14 12.26
CA GLY A 67 9.22 17.33 10.88
C GLY A 67 10.29 17.11 9.81
N ALA A 68 11.51 17.61 10.03
CA ALA A 68 12.63 17.39 9.10
C ALA A 68 13.04 15.91 9.07
N LEU A 69 13.03 15.24 10.24
CA LEU A 69 13.32 13.80 10.30
C LEU A 69 12.24 12.97 9.59
N LEU A 70 10.97 13.35 9.70
CA LEU A 70 9.84 12.71 8.99
C LEU A 70 10.01 12.85 7.49
N LEU A 71 10.18 14.08 7.00
CA LEU A 71 10.41 14.38 5.59
C LEU A 71 11.59 13.60 5.02
N GLN A 72 12.75 13.64 5.71
CA GLN A 72 13.94 12.95 5.25
C GLN A 72 13.68 11.46 5.08
N GLY A 73 13.16 10.78 6.09
CA GLY A 73 12.92 9.34 5.97
C GLY A 73 11.79 9.00 4.99
N GLN A 74 10.74 9.82 4.91
CA GLN A 74 9.62 9.56 3.99
C GLN A 74 10.05 9.72 2.53
N LEU A 75 10.77 10.81 2.20
CA LEU A 75 11.27 11.05 0.86
C LEU A 75 12.35 10.01 0.46
N GLN A 76 13.18 9.57 1.40
CA GLN A 76 14.10 8.45 1.16
C GLN A 76 13.33 7.18 0.77
N LEU A 77 12.31 6.79 1.54
CA LEU A 77 11.47 5.63 1.22
C LEU A 77 10.74 5.76 -0.12
N ILE A 78 10.24 6.96 -0.44
CA ILE A 78 9.59 7.23 -1.73
C ILE A 78 10.56 7.01 -2.90
N GLN A 79 11.84 7.38 -2.77
CA GLN A 79 12.88 7.06 -3.75
C GLN A 79 13.38 5.60 -3.69
N GLY A 80 12.89 4.78 -2.76
CA GLY A 80 13.36 3.41 -2.57
C GLY A 80 14.70 3.32 -1.83
N TRP A 81 15.11 4.38 -1.13
CA TRP A 81 16.23 4.34 -0.20
C TRP A 81 15.76 3.91 1.18
N ASP A 82 16.43 2.92 1.77
CA ASP A 82 16.22 2.57 3.17
C ASP A 82 17.05 3.47 4.11
N GLY A 83 16.90 3.26 5.43
CA GLY A 83 17.59 4.07 6.43
C GLY A 83 19.14 3.98 6.38
N LEU A 84 19.72 2.95 5.77
CA LEU A 84 21.18 2.79 5.65
C LEU A 84 21.80 3.83 4.71
N TRP A 85 21.02 4.35 3.77
CA TRP A 85 21.45 5.37 2.81
C TRP A 85 21.43 6.80 3.36
N ALA A 86 21.11 6.96 4.65
CA ALA A 86 21.07 8.29 5.27
C ALA A 86 22.42 8.99 5.30
N GLU A 87 23.55 8.28 5.39
CA GLU A 87 24.88 8.89 5.43
C GLU A 87 25.35 9.34 4.03
N PRO A 88 25.26 8.53 2.95
CA PRO A 88 25.59 8.99 1.61
C PRO A 88 24.71 10.14 1.11
N LEU A 89 23.40 10.13 1.44
CA LEU A 89 22.46 11.15 0.99
C LEU A 89 22.57 12.45 1.79
N ARG A 90 23.33 12.48 2.88
CA ARG A 90 23.29 13.53 3.90
C ARG A 90 23.62 14.93 3.38
N THR A 91 24.42 15.00 2.32
CA THR A 91 24.86 16.22 1.64
C THR A 91 24.30 16.34 0.24
N ASP A 92 23.35 15.48 -0.16
CA ASP A 92 22.72 15.58 -1.47
C ASP A 92 21.90 16.88 -1.56
N PRO A 93 22.12 17.70 -2.60
CA PRO A 93 21.49 19.02 -2.72
C PRO A 93 19.99 18.96 -2.99
N VAL A 94 19.50 17.92 -3.67
CA VAL A 94 18.07 17.72 -3.93
C VAL A 94 17.37 17.33 -2.64
N PHE A 95 17.93 16.36 -1.89
CA PHE A 95 17.38 15.96 -0.60
C PHE A 95 17.45 17.09 0.42
N GLY A 96 18.57 17.81 0.50
CA GLY A 96 18.68 18.99 1.36
C GLY A 96 17.59 20.00 1.05
N ALA A 97 17.32 20.24 -0.23
CA ALA A 97 16.26 21.16 -0.63
C ALA A 97 14.84 20.66 -0.35
N ALA A 98 14.55 19.39 -0.63
CA ALA A 98 13.23 18.79 -0.45
C ALA A 98 12.87 18.56 1.03
N THR A 99 13.86 18.30 1.88
CA THR A 99 13.64 17.99 3.31
C THR A 99 13.70 19.22 4.22
N SER A 100 14.10 20.37 3.70
CA SER A 100 14.11 21.61 4.44
C SER A 100 12.70 22.05 4.86
N LEU A 101 12.59 22.55 6.09
CA LEU A 101 11.41 23.24 6.60
C LEU A 101 11.48 24.76 6.35
N GLN A 102 12.67 25.27 6.01
CA GLN A 102 12.88 26.68 5.67
C GLN A 102 12.53 26.93 4.21
N ARG A 103 12.17 28.20 3.89
CA ARG A 103 11.93 28.68 2.52
C ARG A 103 13.06 29.65 2.11
N GLY A 104 13.19 29.91 0.81
CA GLY A 104 14.28 30.74 0.26
C GLY A 104 15.40 29.91 -0.38
N ASP A 105 16.43 30.57 -0.91
CA ASP A 105 17.58 29.93 -1.57
C ASP A 105 18.62 29.38 -0.58
N GLY A 106 18.63 29.88 0.66
CA GLY A 106 19.46 29.37 1.76
C GLY A 106 19.19 27.90 2.13
N VAL A 107 18.10 27.33 1.60
CA VAL A 107 17.74 25.90 1.69
C VAL A 107 18.77 24.98 1.05
N VAL A 108 19.60 25.51 0.14
CA VAL A 108 20.64 24.77 -0.56
C VAL A 108 22.04 25.07 0.00
N ASN A 109 22.14 25.80 1.12
CA ASN A 109 23.41 26.00 1.82
C ASN A 109 23.83 24.72 2.56
N SER A 110 24.95 24.17 2.12
CA SER A 110 25.56 22.89 2.48
C SER A 110 26.11 22.78 3.92
N ASP A 111 26.07 23.84 4.72
CA ASP A 111 26.76 23.84 6.02
C ASP A 111 26.01 23.06 7.11
N ARG A 112 24.76 22.64 6.84
CA ARG A 112 23.98 21.80 7.73
C ARG A 112 23.60 20.50 7.02
N PRO A 113 24.40 19.43 7.17
CA PRO A 113 24.07 18.14 6.59
C PRO A 113 22.78 17.60 7.23
N MET A 114 22.00 16.82 6.50
CA MET A 114 20.78 16.16 6.99
C MET A 114 21.06 15.24 8.19
N ALA A 115 20.03 14.61 8.75
CA ALA A 115 20.20 13.72 9.89
C ALA A 115 20.95 12.43 9.50
N SER A 116 21.81 11.95 10.40
CA SER A 116 22.54 10.69 10.22
C SER A 116 21.63 9.47 10.37
N GLN A 117 22.11 8.32 9.94
CA GLN A 117 21.43 7.02 10.09
C GLN A 117 20.97 6.77 11.54
N SER A 118 21.82 7.03 12.53
CA SER A 118 21.48 6.80 13.93
C SER A 118 20.41 7.77 14.44
N THR A 119 20.32 8.97 13.87
CA THR A 119 19.29 9.95 14.23
C THR A 119 17.93 9.53 13.66
N LEU A 120 17.88 9.09 12.40
CA LEU A 120 16.66 8.53 11.80
C LEU A 120 16.22 7.22 12.47
N SER A 121 17.15 6.42 12.98
CA SER A 121 16.82 5.22 13.75
C SER A 121 16.14 5.56 15.07
N ARG A 122 16.65 6.56 15.82
CA ARG A 122 16.02 7.02 17.08
C ARG A 122 14.62 7.60 16.88
N ARG A 123 14.35 8.21 15.71
CA ARG A 123 13.00 8.69 15.35
C ARG A 123 11.96 7.57 15.44
N LEU A 124 12.30 6.33 15.10
CA LEU A 124 11.35 5.21 15.18
C LEU A 124 10.88 4.95 16.62
N GLY A 125 11.75 5.14 17.61
CA GLY A 125 11.38 5.06 19.02
C GLY A 125 10.46 6.20 19.46
N ILE A 126 10.69 7.42 18.97
CA ILE A 126 9.78 8.57 19.20
C ILE A 126 8.40 8.27 18.63
N LEU A 127 8.34 7.79 17.38
CA LEU A 127 7.09 7.43 16.72
C LEU A 127 6.42 6.19 17.32
N GLY A 128 7.18 5.33 18.02
CA GLY A 128 6.68 4.12 18.67
C GLY A 128 5.88 4.38 19.94
N ILE A 129 5.93 5.60 20.49
CA ILE A 129 5.08 6.05 21.59
C ILE A 129 3.61 5.85 21.20
N LYS A 130 2.77 5.36 22.12
CA LYS A 130 1.38 4.95 21.83
C LYS A 130 0.57 6.08 21.18
N GLU A 131 0.69 7.28 21.71
CA GLU A 131 0.00 8.47 21.22
C GLU A 131 0.48 8.85 19.82
N ASN A 132 1.79 8.77 19.57
CA ASN A 132 2.37 9.04 18.25
C ASN A 132 1.99 7.99 17.20
N ARG A 133 1.83 6.73 17.59
CA ARG A 133 1.33 5.67 16.70
C ARG A 133 -0.09 5.98 16.26
N ALA A 134 -0.98 6.31 17.19
CA ALA A 134 -2.35 6.71 16.86
C ALA A 134 -2.38 7.89 15.87
N VAL A 135 -1.46 8.87 15.99
CA VAL A 135 -1.33 9.97 15.03
C VAL A 135 -0.90 9.48 13.64
N LEU A 136 0.04 8.53 13.54
CA LEU A 136 0.45 7.95 12.25
C LEU A 136 -0.71 7.18 11.57
N GLU A 137 -1.44 6.39 12.35
CA GLU A 137 -2.58 5.60 11.88
C GLU A 137 -3.69 6.54 11.35
N ALA A 138 -4.06 7.54 12.14
CA ALA A 138 -5.04 8.56 11.74
C ALA A 138 -4.56 9.38 10.53
N ALA A 139 -3.28 9.73 10.44
CA ALA A 139 -2.76 10.49 9.31
C ALA A 139 -2.84 9.70 7.99
N LEU A 140 -2.57 8.39 8.01
CA LEU A 140 -2.76 7.52 6.84
C LEU A 140 -4.24 7.45 6.44
N GLN A 141 -5.12 7.16 7.40
CA GLN A 141 -6.56 7.04 7.13
C GLN A 141 -7.16 8.35 6.60
N LYS A 142 -6.76 9.49 7.19
CA LYS A 142 -7.12 10.83 6.72
C LYS A 142 -6.68 11.05 5.28
N LEU A 143 -5.41 10.78 4.97
CA LEU A 143 -4.86 10.98 3.63
C LEU A 143 -5.63 10.18 2.57
N SER A 144 -5.99 8.94 2.88
CA SER A 144 -6.76 8.05 2.01
C SER A 144 -8.20 8.54 1.82
N ILE A 145 -8.90 8.91 2.89
CA ILE A 145 -10.27 9.45 2.81
C ILE A 145 -10.31 10.79 2.05
N GLU A 146 -9.33 11.66 2.27
CA GLU A 146 -9.22 12.92 1.52
C GLU A 146 -8.98 12.66 0.02
N HIS A 147 -8.14 11.69 -0.33
CA HIS A 147 -7.94 11.29 -1.71
C HIS A 147 -9.25 10.81 -2.36
N LEU A 148 -10.03 9.97 -1.67
CA LEU A 148 -11.35 9.54 -2.16
C LEU A 148 -12.26 10.72 -2.48
N ARG A 149 -12.34 11.72 -1.61
CA ARG A 149 -13.13 12.94 -1.86
C ARG A 149 -12.59 13.74 -3.03
N VAL A 150 -11.27 13.94 -3.09
CA VAL A 150 -10.63 14.69 -4.18
C VAL A 150 -10.96 14.07 -5.54
N ARG A 151 -10.97 12.74 -5.63
CA ARG A 151 -11.37 11.99 -6.84
C ARG A 151 -12.84 12.20 -7.23
N ASN A 152 -13.69 12.57 -6.28
CA ASN A 152 -15.11 12.86 -6.49
C ASN A 152 -15.44 14.36 -6.37
N GLY A 153 -14.50 15.23 -6.75
CA GLY A 153 -14.71 16.69 -6.78
C GLY A 153 -14.90 17.33 -5.40
N GLY A 154 -14.42 16.67 -4.34
CA GLY A 154 -14.61 17.07 -2.94
C GLY A 154 -15.84 16.46 -2.26
N ASN A 155 -16.69 15.76 -3.02
CA ASN A 155 -17.94 15.19 -2.51
C ASN A 155 -17.75 13.78 -1.93
N ARG A 156 -18.69 13.37 -1.08
CA ARG A 156 -18.80 11.98 -0.62
C ARG A 156 -19.27 11.09 -1.79
N LEU A 157 -18.81 9.85 -1.82
CA LEU A 157 -19.21 8.84 -2.80
C LEU A 157 -20.53 8.17 -2.39
N ASP A 158 -21.28 7.65 -3.36
CA ASP A 158 -22.53 6.92 -3.07
C ASP A 158 -22.26 5.59 -2.34
N GLU A 159 -21.18 4.90 -2.69
CA GLU A 159 -20.76 3.64 -2.08
C GLU A 159 -19.24 3.46 -2.19
N VAL A 160 -18.63 2.89 -1.14
CA VAL A 160 -17.25 2.41 -1.13
C VAL A 160 -17.22 0.94 -0.68
N VAL A 161 -16.49 0.10 -1.40
CA VAL A 161 -16.21 -1.27 -0.97
C VAL A 161 -14.83 -1.32 -0.32
N ILE A 162 -14.75 -1.78 0.92
CA ILE A 162 -13.50 -2.00 1.63
C ILE A 162 -13.15 -3.48 1.53
N ASP A 163 -12.06 -3.79 0.84
CA ASP A 163 -11.42 -5.10 0.92
C ASP A 163 -10.64 -5.21 2.23
N VAL A 164 -10.91 -6.27 2.99
CA VAL A 164 -10.15 -6.62 4.19
C VAL A 164 -9.44 -7.93 3.93
N ASP A 165 -8.12 -7.93 4.08
CA ASP A 165 -7.29 -9.07 3.74
C ASP A 165 -6.05 -9.18 4.62
N ALA A 166 -5.52 -10.38 4.74
CA ALA A 166 -4.27 -10.67 5.43
C ALA A 166 -3.17 -10.99 4.41
N MET A 167 -1.99 -10.38 4.59
CA MET A 167 -0.85 -10.59 3.70
C MET A 167 0.41 -10.82 4.52
N PRO A 168 1.17 -11.91 4.27
CA PRO A 168 2.34 -12.22 5.07
C PRO A 168 3.45 -11.20 4.80
N ILE A 169 4.16 -10.81 5.85
CA ILE A 169 5.44 -10.12 5.77
C ILE A 169 6.51 -11.09 6.27
N GLU A 170 7.38 -11.52 5.36
CA GLU A 170 8.52 -12.37 5.68
C GLU A 170 9.49 -11.68 6.64
N VAL A 171 10.00 -12.44 7.59
CA VAL A 171 10.89 -11.96 8.64
C VAL A 171 12.23 -12.68 8.55
N HIS A 172 13.28 -11.90 8.32
CA HIS A 172 14.64 -12.39 8.45
C HIS A 172 15.19 -12.13 9.86
N GLY A 173 15.81 -13.17 10.44
CA GLY A 173 16.35 -13.15 11.80
C GLY A 173 15.27 -13.26 12.89
N THR A 174 15.66 -13.09 14.15
CA THR A 174 14.73 -13.23 15.29
C THR A 174 14.07 -11.90 15.62
N GLN A 175 12.73 -11.84 15.55
CA GLN A 175 11.94 -10.67 15.94
C GLN A 175 10.79 -11.04 16.88
N SER A 176 10.46 -10.12 17.78
CA SER A 176 9.34 -10.28 18.70
C SER A 176 8.02 -10.22 17.93
N GLY A 177 7.17 -11.23 18.11
CA GLY A 177 5.86 -11.36 17.45
C GLY A 177 5.89 -12.07 16.09
N SER A 178 7.06 -12.26 15.46
CA SER A 178 7.15 -13.09 14.27
C SER A 178 7.16 -14.57 14.63
N ALA A 179 6.51 -15.41 13.83
CA ALA A 179 6.50 -16.86 14.08
C ALA A 179 6.40 -17.65 12.78
N TYR A 180 6.84 -18.91 12.82
CA TYR A 180 6.69 -19.83 11.69
C TYR A 180 5.22 -20.12 11.44
N ASN A 181 4.78 -19.86 10.21
CA ASN A 181 3.42 -20.12 9.78
C ASN A 181 3.42 -21.29 8.79
N GLY A 182 2.76 -22.39 9.16
CA GLY A 182 2.74 -23.62 8.34
C GLY A 182 2.01 -23.48 7.00
N HIS A 183 1.11 -22.49 6.84
CA HIS A 183 0.44 -22.23 5.57
C HIS A 183 1.40 -21.54 4.58
N TYR A 184 2.10 -20.51 5.05
CA TYR A 184 3.08 -19.76 4.24
C TYR A 184 4.47 -20.42 4.21
N LYS A 185 4.71 -21.42 5.06
CA LYS A 185 5.97 -22.16 5.23
C LYS A 185 7.18 -21.28 5.54
N ASP A 186 6.96 -20.17 6.22
CA ASP A 186 7.98 -19.19 6.54
C ASP A 186 7.73 -18.51 7.90
N THR A 187 8.75 -17.85 8.44
CA THR A 187 8.64 -16.99 9.64
C THR A 187 8.14 -15.62 9.24
N ILE A 188 6.95 -15.26 9.70
CA ILE A 188 6.24 -14.07 9.21
C ILE A 188 5.65 -13.22 10.34
N PHE A 189 5.28 -11.99 9.99
CA PHE A 189 4.10 -11.33 10.55
C PHE A 189 2.91 -11.54 9.61
N LEU A 190 1.67 -11.49 10.12
CA LEU A 190 0.45 -11.63 9.31
C LEU A 190 -0.50 -10.42 9.45
N PRO A 191 -0.08 -9.22 9.03
CA PRO A 191 -0.91 -8.02 9.11
C PRO A 191 -2.23 -8.14 8.36
N LEU A 192 -3.25 -7.47 8.90
CA LEU A 192 -4.49 -7.14 8.18
C LEU A 192 -4.34 -5.80 7.48
N PHE A 193 -4.97 -5.65 6.32
CA PHE A 193 -5.08 -4.41 5.58
C PHE A 193 -6.55 -4.11 5.27
N ALA A 194 -6.91 -2.85 5.32
CA ALA A 194 -8.18 -2.33 4.81
C ALA A 194 -7.89 -1.43 3.60
N THR A 195 -8.37 -1.81 2.43
CA THR A 195 -8.10 -1.11 1.16
C THR A 195 -9.41 -0.82 0.43
N CYS A 196 -9.55 0.36 -0.17
CA CYS A 196 -10.67 0.68 -1.03
C CYS A 196 -10.57 -0.10 -2.34
N ALA A 197 -11.56 -0.92 -2.66
CA ALA A 197 -11.54 -1.83 -3.79
C ALA A 197 -11.40 -1.11 -5.14
N GLU A 198 -12.09 0.03 -5.27
CA GLU A 198 -12.19 0.79 -6.51
C GLU A 198 -10.93 1.61 -6.80
N SER A 199 -10.33 2.20 -5.78
CA SER A 199 -9.20 3.13 -5.93
C SER A 199 -7.85 2.51 -5.63
N GLY A 200 -7.78 1.55 -4.70
CA GLY A 200 -6.51 1.04 -4.16
C GLY A 200 -6.00 1.83 -2.95
N ASP A 201 -6.72 2.85 -2.48
CA ASP A 201 -6.36 3.60 -1.27
C ASP A 201 -6.27 2.69 -0.05
N VAL A 202 -5.17 2.78 0.71
CA VAL A 202 -5.01 2.00 1.94
C VAL A 202 -5.54 2.81 3.12
N LEU A 203 -6.63 2.36 3.71
CA LEU A 203 -7.26 3.02 4.86
C LEU A 203 -6.51 2.77 6.17
N GLY A 204 -5.86 1.61 6.28
CA GLY A 204 -5.05 1.26 7.44
C GLY A 204 -4.63 -0.19 7.47
N ALA A 205 -3.89 -0.56 8.51
CA ALA A 205 -3.41 -1.91 8.72
C ALA A 205 -3.29 -2.23 10.21
N GLN A 206 -3.35 -3.52 10.54
CA GLN A 206 -3.11 -4.02 11.90
C GLN A 206 -2.01 -5.07 11.84
N LEU A 207 -0.83 -4.77 12.39
CA LEU A 207 0.27 -5.74 12.44
C LEU A 207 -0.05 -6.83 13.46
N ARG A 208 -0.10 -8.09 13.01
CA ARG A 208 -0.42 -9.24 13.85
C ARG A 208 0.71 -10.27 13.88
N PRO A 209 0.79 -11.07 14.96
CA PRO A 209 1.78 -12.13 15.05
C PRO A 209 1.67 -13.16 13.92
N GLY A 210 2.79 -13.81 13.59
CA GLY A 210 2.81 -14.85 12.53
C GLY A 210 2.00 -16.11 12.87
N THR A 211 1.74 -16.35 14.15
CA THR A 211 0.92 -17.47 14.66
C THR A 211 -0.57 -17.25 14.45
N GLN A 212 -1.02 -16.02 14.16
CA GLN A 212 -2.43 -15.69 14.12
C GLN A 212 -3.11 -16.43 12.97
N ARG A 213 -3.95 -17.41 13.30
CA ARG A 213 -4.73 -18.20 12.33
C ARG A 213 -6.21 -17.86 12.35
N GLU A 214 -6.68 -17.26 13.46
CA GLU A 214 -8.09 -16.97 13.69
C GLU A 214 -8.45 -15.53 13.37
N VAL A 215 -9.67 -15.37 12.89
CA VAL A 215 -10.28 -14.13 12.38
C VAL A 215 -10.90 -13.29 13.50
N THR A 216 -10.92 -13.82 14.72
CA THR A 216 -11.69 -13.28 15.85
C THR A 216 -11.22 -11.89 16.30
N ASP A 217 -10.02 -11.44 15.90
CA ASP A 217 -9.45 -10.13 16.25
C ASP A 217 -9.64 -9.03 15.19
N CYS A 218 -10.32 -9.29 14.06
CA CYS A 218 -10.45 -8.30 12.99
C CYS A 218 -11.71 -7.41 13.10
N ALA A 219 -12.68 -7.73 13.96
CA ALA A 219 -13.96 -7.04 13.97
C ALA A 219 -13.83 -5.55 14.34
N ASP A 220 -13.11 -5.22 15.40
CA ASP A 220 -12.91 -3.82 15.81
C ASP A 220 -12.11 -3.03 14.76
N PHE A 221 -11.14 -3.69 14.11
CA PHE A 221 -10.41 -3.12 12.97
C PHE A 221 -11.37 -2.79 11.82
N ILE A 222 -12.26 -3.71 11.45
CA ILE A 222 -13.25 -3.50 10.37
C ILE A 222 -14.21 -2.37 10.74
N VAL A 223 -14.79 -2.39 11.94
CA VAL A 223 -15.77 -1.39 12.41
C VAL A 223 -15.15 0.01 12.38
N SER A 224 -13.92 0.17 12.92
CA SER A 224 -13.25 1.46 12.95
C SER A 224 -13.02 2.06 11.55
N HIS A 225 -12.59 1.25 10.57
CA HIS A 225 -12.36 1.74 9.20
C HIS A 225 -13.66 1.93 8.43
N HIS A 226 -14.66 1.08 8.66
CA HIS A 226 -16.01 1.26 8.14
C HIS A 226 -16.58 2.63 8.56
N ASP A 227 -16.56 2.93 9.86
CA ASP A 227 -17.17 4.12 10.42
C ASP A 227 -16.47 5.39 9.93
N ALA A 228 -15.14 5.38 9.85
CA ALA A 228 -14.38 6.51 9.32
C ALA A 228 -14.77 6.80 7.85
N VAL A 229 -14.82 5.78 6.99
CA VAL A 229 -15.21 5.95 5.58
C VAL A 229 -16.67 6.36 5.46
N LYS A 230 -17.58 5.73 6.22
CA LYS A 230 -19.00 6.06 6.22
C LYS A 230 -19.24 7.51 6.66
N LYS A 231 -18.53 7.96 7.68
CA LYS A 231 -18.67 9.33 8.22
C LYS A 231 -18.07 10.39 7.30
N HIS A 232 -16.95 10.09 6.63
CA HIS A 232 -16.19 11.14 5.95
C HIS A 232 -16.10 11.02 4.41
N ALA A 233 -16.24 9.83 3.85
CA ALA A 233 -16.02 9.60 2.42
C ALA A 233 -17.24 9.05 1.66
N ALA A 234 -18.16 8.30 2.27
CA ALA A 234 -19.21 7.62 1.51
C ALA A 234 -20.55 7.47 2.22
N GLU A 235 -21.64 7.54 1.45
CA GLU A 235 -23.01 7.32 1.96
C GLU A 235 -23.30 5.86 2.28
N ARG A 236 -22.64 4.91 1.62
CA ARG A 236 -22.74 3.48 1.91
C ARG A 236 -21.34 2.87 1.93
N VAL A 237 -21.12 1.91 2.83
CA VAL A 237 -19.86 1.18 2.91
C VAL A 237 -20.17 -0.29 2.99
N ARG A 238 -19.44 -1.09 2.22
CA ARG A 238 -19.57 -2.56 2.22
C ARG A 238 -18.22 -3.20 2.44
N ILE A 239 -18.17 -4.22 3.29
CA ILE A 239 -16.95 -4.96 3.56
C ILE A 239 -16.90 -6.20 2.66
N ARG A 240 -15.74 -6.43 2.01
CA ARG A 240 -15.49 -7.62 1.21
C ARG A 240 -14.28 -8.37 1.76
N MET A 241 -14.43 -9.69 1.93
CA MET A 241 -13.39 -10.56 2.51
C MET A 241 -13.38 -11.93 1.82
N ASP A 242 -12.29 -12.68 1.96
CA ASP A 242 -12.22 -14.05 1.47
C ASP A 242 -12.71 -15.10 2.48
N ALA A 243 -12.53 -16.37 2.11
CA ALA A 243 -12.97 -17.52 2.88
C ALA A 243 -12.14 -17.75 4.15
N GLY A 244 -10.98 -17.11 4.27
CA GLY A 244 -10.19 -17.09 5.48
C GLY A 244 -10.92 -16.41 6.64
N PHE A 245 -11.89 -15.52 6.35
CA PHE A 245 -12.60 -14.71 7.34
C PHE A 245 -13.91 -15.32 7.88
N ASN A 246 -14.22 -16.58 7.57
CA ASN A 246 -15.51 -17.17 7.92
C ASN A 246 -15.61 -17.53 9.43
N SER A 247 -16.17 -16.62 10.24
CA SER A 247 -16.43 -16.83 11.67
C SER A 247 -17.83 -16.37 12.07
N GLY A 248 -18.54 -17.21 12.84
CA GLY A 248 -19.88 -16.89 13.39
C GLY A 248 -19.89 -15.60 14.20
N ALA A 249 -18.88 -15.42 15.06
CA ALA A 249 -18.74 -14.24 15.91
C ALA A 249 -18.49 -12.96 15.09
N LEU A 250 -17.70 -13.04 14.02
CA LEU A 250 -17.47 -11.90 13.13
C LEU A 250 -18.77 -11.47 12.45
N TYR A 251 -19.53 -12.42 11.89
CA TYR A 251 -20.81 -12.09 11.25
C TYR A 251 -21.78 -11.43 12.22
N THR A 252 -21.96 -12.00 13.42
CA THR A 252 -22.83 -11.43 14.46
C THR A 252 -22.38 -10.02 14.82
N ARG A 253 -21.07 -9.79 15.00
CA ARG A 253 -20.57 -8.44 15.30
C ARG A 253 -20.87 -7.45 14.19
N LEU A 254 -20.59 -7.79 12.92
CA LEU A 254 -20.88 -6.90 11.78
C LEU A 254 -22.39 -6.64 11.62
N GLU A 255 -23.23 -7.64 11.87
CA GLU A 255 -24.70 -7.52 11.82
C GLU A 255 -25.24 -6.59 12.90
N ASN A 256 -24.72 -6.70 14.14
CA ASN A 256 -25.09 -5.82 15.25
C ASN A 256 -24.70 -4.36 15.01
N GLU A 257 -23.59 -4.12 14.32
CA GLU A 257 -23.12 -2.78 13.92
C GLU A 257 -23.81 -2.28 12.63
N GLY A 258 -24.71 -3.07 12.02
CA GLY A 258 -25.39 -2.70 10.78
C GLY A 258 -24.49 -2.66 9.55
N ILE A 259 -23.34 -3.33 9.60
CA ILE A 259 -22.32 -3.31 8.54
C ILE A 259 -22.68 -4.36 7.47
N HIS A 260 -22.78 -3.92 6.22
CA HIS A 260 -23.00 -4.82 5.10
C HIS A 260 -21.71 -5.54 4.69
N TYR A 261 -21.79 -6.86 4.52
CA TYR A 261 -20.64 -7.65 4.11
C TYR A 261 -20.94 -8.59 2.94
N LEU A 262 -19.88 -8.92 2.20
CA LEU A 262 -19.88 -9.90 1.13
C LEU A 262 -18.60 -10.73 1.21
N MET A 263 -18.72 -12.01 1.53
CA MET A 263 -17.56 -12.88 1.71
C MET A 263 -17.67 -14.15 0.87
N ARG A 264 -16.51 -14.73 0.53
CA ARG A 264 -16.47 -16.13 0.08
C ARG A 264 -16.73 -17.04 1.27
N LEU A 265 -17.51 -18.09 1.07
CA LEU A 265 -17.70 -19.13 2.08
C LEU A 265 -16.94 -20.39 1.66
N LYS A 266 -16.12 -20.94 2.58
CA LYS A 266 -15.40 -22.19 2.35
C LYS A 266 -16.38 -23.35 2.14
N LYS A 267 -16.10 -24.21 1.15
CA LYS A 267 -16.90 -25.40 0.89
C LYS A 267 -16.85 -26.37 2.07
N ASN A 268 -17.98 -27.03 2.32
CA ASN A 268 -18.07 -28.16 3.23
C ASN A 268 -19.14 -29.13 2.71
N SER A 269 -19.16 -30.35 3.25
CA SER A 269 -20.03 -31.43 2.78
C SER A 269 -21.53 -31.09 2.86
N VAL A 270 -21.94 -30.23 3.79
CA VAL A 270 -23.33 -29.78 3.92
C VAL A 270 -23.68 -28.81 2.79
N LEU A 271 -22.87 -27.78 2.57
CA LEU A 271 -23.04 -26.81 1.48
C LEU A 271 -23.03 -27.49 0.11
N GLU A 272 -22.12 -28.45 -0.08
CA GLU A 272 -22.05 -29.23 -1.33
C GLU A 272 -23.31 -30.05 -1.57
N ARG A 273 -23.84 -30.70 -0.53
CA ARG A 273 -25.11 -31.43 -0.61
C ARG A 273 -26.29 -30.50 -0.92
N MET A 274 -26.30 -29.29 -0.33
CA MET A 274 -27.33 -28.29 -0.62
C MET A 274 -27.22 -27.72 -2.04
N ALA A 275 -26.02 -27.67 -2.61
CA ALA A 275 -25.80 -27.21 -3.97
C ALA A 275 -25.99 -28.29 -5.04
N ALA A 276 -25.91 -29.57 -4.68
CA ALA A 276 -26.02 -30.69 -5.61
C ALA A 276 -27.22 -30.62 -6.58
N PRO A 277 -28.43 -30.20 -6.16
CA PRO A 277 -29.57 -30.04 -7.08
C PRO A 277 -29.35 -29.01 -8.20
N TYR A 278 -28.43 -28.05 -8.01
CA TYR A 278 -28.11 -27.02 -9.00
C TYR A 278 -26.98 -27.45 -9.95
N LEU A 279 -26.33 -28.58 -9.69
CA LEU A 279 -25.21 -29.11 -10.47
C LEU A 279 -25.60 -30.31 -11.35
N THR A 280 -26.88 -30.71 -11.34
CA THR A 280 -27.41 -31.88 -12.06
C THR A 280 -27.41 -31.69 -13.57
N HIS A 281 -27.55 -30.46 -14.04
CA HIS A 281 -27.51 -30.11 -15.46
C HIS A 281 -26.40 -29.09 -15.69
N ARG A 282 -25.59 -29.33 -16.71
CA ARG A 282 -24.50 -28.43 -17.07
C ARG A 282 -25.09 -27.14 -17.62
N ALA A 283 -24.89 -26.04 -16.90
CA ALA A 283 -25.40 -24.74 -17.31
C ALA A 283 -24.58 -24.22 -18.51
N LEU A 284 -25.22 -23.51 -19.44
CA LEU A 284 -24.53 -22.83 -20.54
C LEU A 284 -23.91 -21.50 -20.09
N GLU A 285 -24.51 -20.89 -19.07
CA GLU A 285 -24.12 -19.61 -18.50
C GLU A 285 -23.94 -19.71 -17.00
N THR A 286 -23.31 -18.70 -16.39
CA THR A 286 -23.19 -18.67 -14.93
C THR A 286 -24.57 -18.52 -14.28
N THR A 287 -24.95 -19.46 -13.42
CA THR A 287 -26.20 -19.39 -12.67
C THR A 287 -25.95 -18.95 -11.23
N TYR A 288 -26.97 -18.31 -10.64
CA TYR A 288 -26.96 -17.78 -9.29
C TYR A 288 -28.19 -18.33 -8.56
N HIS A 289 -27.97 -18.94 -7.40
CA HIS A 289 -29.03 -19.54 -6.60
C HIS A 289 -29.09 -18.90 -5.21
N GLU A 290 -30.15 -19.19 -4.46
CA GLU A 290 -30.37 -18.66 -3.12
C GLU A 290 -30.52 -19.81 -2.13
N LEU A 291 -29.74 -19.77 -1.05
CA LEU A 291 -29.80 -20.71 0.05
C LEU A 291 -29.80 -19.95 1.38
N ARG A 292 -30.38 -20.57 2.41
CA ARG A 292 -30.15 -20.20 3.80
C ARG A 292 -29.32 -21.28 4.47
N TYR A 293 -28.19 -20.89 5.07
CA TYR A 293 -27.26 -21.82 5.69
C TYR A 293 -26.88 -21.34 7.09
N GLN A 294 -26.80 -22.28 8.02
CA GLN A 294 -26.34 -22.07 9.39
C GLN A 294 -25.31 -23.15 9.73
N ALA A 295 -24.08 -22.75 10.02
CA ALA A 295 -23.14 -23.66 10.65
C ALA A 295 -23.52 -23.86 12.11
N GLN A 296 -23.13 -24.99 12.71
CA GLN A 296 -23.46 -25.31 14.10
C GLN A 296 -22.98 -24.25 15.10
N SER A 297 -21.86 -23.57 14.82
CA SER A 297 -21.30 -22.51 15.66
C SER A 297 -21.95 -21.14 15.44
N TRP A 298 -22.93 -21.01 14.55
CA TRP A 298 -23.57 -19.74 14.23
C TRP A 298 -24.89 -19.62 14.98
N GLU A 299 -25.17 -18.42 15.50
CA GLU A 299 -26.40 -18.12 16.24
C GLU A 299 -27.64 -18.12 15.32
N CYS A 300 -27.47 -17.75 14.04
CA CYS A 300 -28.57 -17.61 13.09
C CYS A 300 -28.20 -18.08 11.67
N PRO A 301 -29.21 -18.44 10.85
CA PRO A 301 -29.01 -18.76 9.44
C PRO A 301 -28.75 -17.48 8.63
N ARG A 302 -27.84 -17.59 7.66
CA ARG A 302 -27.42 -16.49 6.79
C ARG A 302 -27.70 -16.79 5.34
N ARG A 303 -27.85 -15.73 4.54
CA ARG A 303 -28.07 -15.82 3.10
C ARG A 303 -26.77 -16.27 2.42
N VAL A 304 -26.86 -17.33 1.64
CA VAL A 304 -25.76 -17.89 0.87
C VAL A 304 -26.15 -17.97 -0.59
N ILE A 305 -25.25 -17.53 -1.47
CA ILE A 305 -25.41 -17.53 -2.92
C ILE A 305 -24.49 -18.60 -3.51
N PRO A 306 -24.99 -19.78 -3.90
CA PRO A 306 -24.28 -20.67 -4.79
C PRO A 306 -24.16 -20.02 -6.17
N VAL A 307 -22.94 -19.87 -6.64
CA VAL A 307 -22.63 -19.40 -7.98
C VAL A 307 -22.01 -20.56 -8.73
N VAL A 308 -22.71 -21.06 -9.76
CA VAL A 308 -22.23 -22.15 -10.61
C VAL A 308 -21.68 -21.51 -11.88
N ARG A 309 -20.37 -21.61 -12.08
CA ARG A 309 -19.69 -21.09 -13.26
C ARG A 309 -19.35 -22.25 -14.19
N PRO A 310 -20.02 -22.37 -15.34
CA PRO A 310 -19.59 -23.33 -16.34
C PRO A 310 -18.25 -22.90 -16.93
N ARG A 311 -17.39 -23.87 -17.19
CA ARG A 311 -16.17 -23.66 -17.95
C ARG A 311 -16.20 -24.50 -19.22
N PRO A 312 -16.05 -23.89 -20.40
CA PRO A 312 -15.79 -24.64 -21.62
C PRO A 312 -14.57 -25.55 -21.39
N MET A 313 -14.63 -26.79 -21.86
CA MET A 313 -13.54 -27.79 -21.76
C MET A 313 -13.25 -28.43 -20.39
N GLU A 314 -13.86 -27.99 -19.27
CA GLU A 314 -13.77 -28.72 -17.98
C GLU A 314 -14.91 -29.77 -17.89
N LEU A 315 -14.67 -30.93 -17.25
CA LEU A 315 -15.69 -31.98 -17.09
C LEU A 315 -16.76 -31.61 -16.06
N PHE A 316 -16.38 -30.81 -15.06
CA PHE A 316 -17.23 -30.36 -13.97
C PHE A 316 -17.29 -28.84 -13.90
N ASP A 317 -18.48 -28.29 -13.66
CA ASP A 317 -18.65 -26.86 -13.45
C ASP A 317 -18.00 -26.42 -12.14
N ARG A 318 -17.34 -25.26 -12.17
CA ARG A 318 -16.78 -24.68 -10.94
C ARG A 318 -17.86 -23.92 -10.21
N PHE A 319 -18.25 -24.40 -9.04
CA PHE A 319 -19.17 -23.69 -8.18
C PHE A 319 -18.50 -23.18 -6.91
N TYR A 320 -19.10 -22.14 -6.33
CA TYR A 320 -18.67 -21.57 -5.07
C TYR A 320 -19.80 -20.86 -4.35
N PHE A 321 -19.55 -20.50 -3.09
CA PHE A 321 -20.54 -19.88 -2.23
C PHE A 321 -20.11 -18.48 -1.83
N LEU A 322 -21.03 -17.53 -1.94
CA LEU A 322 -20.91 -16.22 -1.31
C LEU A 322 -21.85 -16.15 -0.13
N ILE A 323 -21.48 -15.43 0.92
CA ILE A 323 -22.31 -15.18 2.10
C ILE A 323 -22.45 -13.68 2.32
N THR A 324 -23.65 -13.25 2.70
CA THR A 324 -23.98 -11.84 2.90
C THR A 324 -25.15 -11.66 3.87
N ASN A 325 -25.24 -10.48 4.50
CA ASN A 325 -26.41 -10.01 5.24
C ASN A 325 -27.32 -9.07 4.41
N LEU A 326 -27.02 -8.84 3.13
CA LEU A 326 -27.88 -8.08 2.22
C LEU A 326 -29.14 -8.88 1.86
N SER A 327 -30.30 -8.23 1.85
CA SER A 327 -31.56 -8.85 1.42
C SER A 327 -31.58 -9.07 -0.11
N PRO A 328 -32.43 -9.98 -0.61
CA PRO A 328 -32.63 -10.14 -2.06
C PRO A 328 -33.14 -8.87 -2.77
N THR A 329 -33.81 -7.97 -2.04
CA THR A 329 -34.27 -6.67 -2.58
C THR A 329 -33.15 -5.62 -2.61
N GLN A 330 -32.15 -5.74 -1.75
CA GLN A 330 -30.99 -4.84 -1.72
C GLN A 330 -29.94 -5.21 -2.77
N SER A 331 -29.72 -6.51 -3.01
CA SER A 331 -28.79 -6.98 -4.04
C SER A 331 -29.13 -8.40 -4.48
N THR A 332 -29.19 -8.60 -5.78
CA THR A 332 -29.40 -9.91 -6.43
C THR A 332 -28.13 -10.78 -6.36
N GLY A 333 -28.28 -12.10 -6.49
CA GLY A 333 -27.13 -13.01 -6.52
C GLY A 333 -26.12 -12.71 -7.64
N GLN A 334 -26.61 -12.20 -8.79
CA GLN A 334 -25.77 -11.78 -9.91
C GLN A 334 -24.95 -10.53 -9.60
N GLU A 335 -25.57 -9.51 -9.00
CA GLU A 335 -24.86 -8.29 -8.57
C GLU A 335 -23.79 -8.63 -7.53
N LEU A 336 -24.13 -9.44 -6.53
CA LEU A 336 -23.19 -9.88 -5.50
C LEU A 336 -22.01 -10.63 -6.11
N ALA A 337 -22.27 -11.56 -7.05
CA ALA A 337 -21.20 -12.27 -7.75
C ALA A 337 -20.33 -11.33 -8.59
N THR A 338 -20.92 -10.33 -9.24
CA THR A 338 -20.20 -9.32 -10.03
C THR A 338 -19.33 -8.44 -9.14
N THR A 339 -19.87 -7.95 -8.02
CA THR A 339 -19.11 -7.23 -6.99
C THR A 339 -17.99 -8.10 -6.45
N TYR A 340 -18.23 -9.39 -6.15
CA TYR A 340 -17.18 -10.26 -5.61
C TYR A 340 -16.06 -10.53 -6.61
N ARG A 341 -16.37 -10.71 -7.91
CA ARG A 341 -15.35 -10.94 -8.96
C ARG A 341 -14.31 -9.83 -9.03
N ARG A 342 -14.68 -8.58 -8.72
CA ARG A 342 -13.76 -7.44 -8.68
C ARG A 342 -12.69 -7.56 -7.58
N ARG A 343 -12.79 -8.54 -6.67
CA ARG A 343 -11.74 -8.84 -5.68
C ARG A 343 -10.40 -9.22 -6.31
N GLY A 344 -10.36 -9.71 -7.54
CA GLY A 344 -9.09 -9.93 -8.25
C GLY A 344 -8.23 -8.66 -8.34
N LYS A 345 -8.84 -7.47 -8.34
CA LYS A 345 -8.10 -6.20 -8.26
C LYS A 345 -7.43 -5.98 -6.90
N ALA A 346 -7.95 -6.55 -5.82
CA ALA A 346 -7.34 -6.45 -4.49
C ALA A 346 -5.95 -7.12 -4.46
N GLU A 347 -5.78 -8.26 -5.15
CA GLU A 347 -4.48 -8.93 -5.28
C GLU A 347 -3.48 -8.05 -6.06
N MET A 348 -3.95 -7.31 -7.07
CA MET A 348 -3.11 -6.33 -7.78
C MET A 348 -2.69 -5.19 -6.85
N HIS A 349 -3.61 -4.60 -6.09
CA HIS A 349 -3.31 -3.55 -5.11
C HIS A 349 -2.31 -4.04 -4.06
N GLN A 350 -2.47 -5.26 -3.55
CA GLN A 350 -1.51 -5.89 -2.64
C GLN A 350 -0.14 -6.07 -3.29
N GLY A 351 -0.09 -6.48 -4.56
CA GLY A 351 1.14 -6.55 -5.34
C GLY A 351 1.86 -5.20 -5.38
N GLU A 352 1.12 -4.10 -5.58
CA GLU A 352 1.70 -2.75 -5.58
C GLU A 352 2.18 -2.30 -4.19
N ILE A 353 1.40 -2.58 -3.13
CA ILE A 353 1.76 -2.32 -1.74
C ILE A 353 3.07 -3.06 -1.40
N LYS A 354 3.22 -4.31 -1.86
CA LYS A 354 4.48 -5.07 -1.78
C LYS A 354 5.60 -4.45 -2.61
N ALA A 355 5.33 -3.99 -3.82
CA ALA A 355 6.38 -3.44 -4.69
C ALA A 355 6.97 -2.11 -4.17
N VAL A 356 6.20 -1.33 -3.42
CA VAL A 356 6.69 -0.07 -2.83
C VAL A 356 7.72 -0.32 -1.73
N SER A 357 7.64 -1.46 -1.05
CA SER A 357 8.44 -1.78 0.13
C SER A 357 9.12 -3.14 0.00
N THR A 358 10.45 -3.16 0.00
CA THR A 358 11.16 -4.33 0.51
C THR A 358 10.84 -4.34 2.01
N TRP A 359 9.79 -5.06 2.41
CA TRP A 359 9.23 -5.07 3.77
C TRP A 359 10.26 -5.47 4.83
N SER A 360 11.17 -4.56 5.14
CA SER A 360 12.21 -4.71 6.14
C SER A 360 11.67 -4.08 7.40
N LEU A 361 10.59 -4.67 7.92
CA LEU A 361 10.12 -4.37 9.28
C LEU A 361 11.22 -4.67 10.32
N SER A 362 12.29 -5.37 9.93
CA SER A 362 13.45 -5.66 10.75
C SER A 362 14.12 -4.42 11.34
N SER A 363 13.92 -4.25 12.64
CA SER A 363 15.04 -3.94 13.52
C SER A 363 15.10 -4.90 14.67
N SER A 364 16.15 -5.71 14.68
CA SER A 364 16.77 -6.02 15.95
C SER A 364 18.08 -5.23 16.01
N PRO A 365 18.21 -4.20 16.86
CA PRO A 365 19.53 -4.03 17.46
C PRO A 365 19.80 -5.37 18.14
N ARG A 366 20.90 -6.06 17.82
CA ARG A 366 21.37 -7.16 18.68
C ARG A 366 21.17 -6.69 20.10
N PRO A 367 20.29 -7.33 20.91
CA PRO A 367 19.93 -6.77 22.19
C PRO A 367 21.22 -6.69 22.99
N LYS A 368 21.68 -5.45 23.25
CA LYS A 368 22.86 -5.24 24.07
C LYS A 368 22.58 -5.96 25.39
N SER A 369 23.41 -6.93 25.75
CA SER A 369 23.34 -7.54 27.08
C SER A 369 23.70 -6.51 28.15
N HIS A 370 24.52 -5.54 27.78
CA HIS A 370 25.04 -4.50 28.67
C HIS A 370 24.98 -3.13 27.99
N TYR A 371 24.54 -2.11 28.71
CA TYR A 371 24.76 -0.71 28.35
C TYR A 371 25.67 -0.09 29.40
N ARG A 372 26.87 0.35 29.01
CA ARG A 372 27.90 0.85 29.93
C ARG A 372 28.08 -0.08 31.15
N GLU A 373 28.31 -1.36 30.86
CA GLU A 373 28.52 -2.44 31.86
C GLU A 373 27.30 -2.76 32.74
N THR A 374 26.19 -2.03 32.61
CA THR A 374 24.97 -2.34 33.33
C THR A 374 24.15 -3.36 32.55
N PRO A 375 23.78 -4.52 33.15
CA PRO A 375 22.87 -5.48 32.54
C PRO A 375 21.53 -4.82 32.25
N ILE A 376 21.00 -5.03 31.04
CA ILE A 376 19.64 -4.59 30.71
C ILE A 376 18.67 -5.69 31.14
N GLU A 377 17.73 -5.39 32.04
CA GLU A 377 16.66 -6.32 32.40
C GLU A 377 15.84 -6.71 31.16
N ARG A 378 15.63 -8.02 30.99
CA ARG A 378 14.92 -8.57 29.84
C ARG A 378 13.61 -9.21 30.30
N PRO A 379 12.48 -8.90 29.66
CA PRO A 379 11.33 -9.80 29.71
C PRO A 379 11.77 -11.17 29.15
N PRO A 380 11.38 -12.29 29.77
CA PRO A 380 11.71 -13.61 29.23
C PRO A 380 11.16 -13.73 27.81
N LEU A 381 12.01 -14.14 26.87
CA LEU A 381 11.56 -14.61 25.56
C LEU A 381 10.86 -15.95 25.82
N SER A 382 9.53 -15.95 25.77
CA SER A 382 8.77 -17.20 25.82
C SER A 382 9.20 -18.10 24.66
N HIS A 383 9.79 -19.25 24.98
CA HIS A 383 10.03 -20.34 24.03
C HIS A 383 8.81 -21.26 23.90
N ASN A 384 7.69 -20.94 24.57
CA ASN A 384 6.46 -21.69 24.47
C ASN A 384 5.53 -21.01 23.45
N ASP A 385 5.16 -21.77 22.41
CA ASP A 385 4.29 -21.42 21.27
C ASP A 385 2.86 -20.95 21.63
N ALA A 386 2.56 -20.69 22.90
CA ALA A 386 1.23 -20.26 23.35
C ALA A 386 1.07 -18.74 23.42
N ASP A 387 2.15 -17.99 23.69
CA ASP A 387 2.12 -16.53 23.81
C ASP A 387 3.23 -15.91 22.96
N ALA A 388 2.90 -15.57 21.71
CA ALA A 388 3.84 -14.86 20.84
C ALA A 388 4.31 -13.57 21.55
N ALA A 389 5.62 -13.40 21.70
CA ALA A 389 6.19 -12.21 22.32
C ALA A 389 5.61 -10.93 21.66
N PRO A 390 5.31 -9.86 22.41
CA PRO A 390 4.58 -8.72 21.89
C PRO A 390 5.34 -8.06 20.73
N ILE A 391 4.61 -7.64 19.69
CA ILE A 391 5.18 -6.95 18.54
C ILE A 391 5.82 -5.64 19.01
N ARG A 392 7.05 -5.38 18.56
CA ARG A 392 7.75 -4.14 18.89
C ARG A 392 7.07 -2.93 18.24
N PRO A 393 6.86 -1.82 18.98
CA PRO A 393 6.25 -0.61 18.42
C PRO A 393 6.93 -0.07 17.17
N GLU A 394 8.26 -0.21 17.05
CA GLU A 394 9.01 0.25 15.89
C GLU A 394 8.65 -0.50 14.60
N ASN A 395 8.21 -1.77 14.70
CA ASN A 395 7.75 -2.53 13.54
C ASN A 395 6.38 -2.05 13.06
N ILE A 396 5.50 -1.66 14.00
CA ILE A 396 4.23 -1.01 13.68
C ILE A 396 4.51 0.33 12.98
N VAL A 397 5.40 1.16 13.54
CA VAL A 397 5.80 2.43 12.92
C VAL A 397 6.33 2.22 11.50
N ARG A 398 7.21 1.24 11.28
CA ARG A 398 7.73 0.94 9.95
C ARG A 398 6.62 0.58 8.96
N LEU A 399 5.70 -0.31 9.35
CA LEU A 399 4.54 -0.66 8.53
C LEU A 399 3.78 0.61 8.11
N PHE A 400 3.47 1.50 9.04
CA PHE A 400 2.76 2.74 8.74
C PHE A 400 3.57 3.73 7.89
N LEU A 401 4.89 3.84 8.07
CA LEU A 401 5.74 4.65 7.19
C LEU A 401 5.74 4.11 5.75
N TYR A 402 5.82 2.78 5.56
CA TYR A 402 5.71 2.15 4.24
C TYR A 402 4.33 2.35 3.63
N LEU A 403 3.26 2.25 4.41
CA LEU A 403 1.90 2.50 3.92
C LEU A 403 1.68 3.97 3.55
N LEU A 404 2.23 4.92 4.32
CA LEU A 404 2.26 6.32 3.92
C LEU A 404 3.08 6.53 2.62
N THR A 405 4.17 5.77 2.43
CA THR A 405 4.96 5.82 1.20
C THR A 405 4.14 5.33 0.01
N TYR A 406 3.45 4.18 0.18
CA TYR A 406 2.54 3.63 -0.81
C TYR A 406 1.45 4.65 -1.15
N GLN A 407 0.77 5.18 -0.14
CA GLN A 407 -0.36 6.08 -0.32
C GLN A 407 0.04 7.38 -1.04
N LEU A 408 1.19 7.96 -0.70
CA LEU A 408 1.70 9.15 -1.40
C LEU A 408 2.09 8.85 -2.85
N LEU A 409 2.75 7.72 -3.10
CA LEU A 409 3.08 7.27 -4.47
C LEU A 409 1.81 6.97 -5.28
N HIS A 410 0.83 6.34 -4.66
CA HIS A 410 -0.48 6.03 -5.24
C HIS A 410 -1.20 7.31 -5.66
N ILE A 411 -1.32 8.28 -4.76
CA ILE A 411 -1.89 9.60 -5.06
C ILE A 411 -1.15 10.26 -6.21
N ALA A 412 0.18 10.36 -6.14
CA ALA A 412 0.97 11.01 -7.19
C ALA A 412 0.79 10.32 -8.56
N ARG A 413 0.75 8.98 -8.59
CA ARG A 413 0.52 8.21 -9.80
C ARG A 413 -0.89 8.44 -10.36
N GLU A 414 -1.92 8.41 -9.52
CA GLU A 414 -3.29 8.65 -9.96
C GLU A 414 -3.45 10.07 -10.53
N LEU A 415 -2.82 11.08 -9.92
CA LEU A 415 -2.79 12.44 -10.45
C LEU A 415 -2.08 12.54 -11.79
N PHE A 416 -0.99 11.79 -11.98
CA PHE A 416 -0.30 11.70 -13.27
C PHE A 416 -1.21 11.10 -14.37
N HIS A 417 -2.02 10.09 -14.03
CA HIS A 417 -2.92 9.45 -14.98
C HIS A 417 -4.21 10.23 -15.24
N ALA A 418 -4.73 10.94 -14.24
CA ALA A 418 -5.88 11.83 -14.41
C ALA A 418 -5.58 13.00 -15.38
N ALA A 419 -4.29 13.31 -15.59
CA ALA A 419 -3.80 14.26 -16.58
C ALA A 419 -3.84 13.78 -18.06
N ALA A 420 -4.70 12.81 -18.43
CA ALA A 420 -4.74 12.22 -19.77
C ALA A 420 -6.06 12.51 -20.53
N PRO A 421 -6.04 12.99 -21.79
CA PRO A 421 -6.92 12.42 -22.81
C PRO A 421 -6.39 11.02 -23.21
N PRO A 422 -7.20 10.14 -23.82
CA PRO A 422 -6.78 8.79 -24.17
C PRO A 422 -5.50 8.85 -25.01
N MET A 423 -4.48 8.13 -24.55
CA MET A 423 -3.22 8.00 -25.28
C MET A 423 -3.53 7.22 -26.56
N GLU A 424 -3.36 7.83 -27.74
CA GLU A 424 -3.23 7.04 -28.97
C GLU A 424 -2.13 6.01 -28.72
N ALA A 425 -2.47 4.75 -28.97
CA ALA A 425 -1.58 3.64 -28.78
C ALA A 425 -0.23 3.96 -29.42
N ALA A 426 0.85 3.84 -28.65
CA ALA A 426 2.19 3.89 -29.23
C ALA A 426 2.23 2.93 -30.42
N PRO A 427 2.85 3.31 -31.56
CA PRO A 427 2.97 2.42 -32.70
C PRO A 427 3.60 1.12 -32.21
N GLN A 428 2.88 0.00 -32.41
CA GLN A 428 3.42 -1.32 -32.21
C GLN A 428 4.67 -1.41 -33.08
N ALA A 429 5.85 -1.34 -32.45
CA ALA A 429 7.05 -1.78 -33.10
C ALA A 429 6.84 -3.27 -33.39
N ASP A 430 6.75 -3.61 -34.68
CA ASP A 430 6.75 -4.98 -35.19
C ASP A 430 7.89 -5.76 -34.53
N ARG A 431 7.58 -6.46 -33.44
CA ARG A 431 8.39 -7.57 -32.97
C ARG A 431 8.05 -8.73 -33.89
N GLN A 432 8.72 -8.77 -35.04
CA GLN A 432 8.95 -10.03 -35.72
C GLN A 432 9.61 -10.97 -34.72
N VAL A 433 8.83 -11.91 -34.20
CA VAL A 433 9.32 -13.08 -33.49
C VAL A 433 10.12 -13.88 -34.51
N PRO A 434 11.43 -14.12 -34.33
CA PRO A 434 12.14 -15.05 -35.19
C PRO A 434 11.52 -16.44 -35.00
N ALA A 435 11.23 -17.12 -36.10
CA ALA A 435 10.76 -18.50 -36.08
C ALA A 435 11.71 -19.39 -35.25
N PRO A 436 11.19 -20.39 -34.52
CA PRO A 436 12.02 -21.27 -33.72
C PRO A 436 12.97 -22.06 -34.63
N SER A 437 14.26 -21.83 -34.47
CA SER A 437 15.31 -22.66 -35.06
C SER A 437 15.28 -24.05 -34.44
N GLU A 438 15.31 -25.07 -35.29
CA GLU A 438 15.32 -26.47 -34.96
C GLU A 438 16.36 -26.82 -33.87
N SER A 439 15.92 -27.74 -33.00
CA SER A 439 16.67 -28.36 -31.92
C SER A 439 18.04 -28.88 -32.36
N ARG A 440 19.11 -28.41 -31.70
CA ARG A 440 20.38 -29.14 -31.59
C ARG A 440 20.47 -29.78 -30.21
N LEU A 441 20.66 -31.09 -30.21
CA LEU A 441 21.03 -31.88 -29.04
C LEU A 441 22.50 -31.62 -28.70
N ASP A 442 22.78 -31.58 -27.39
CA ASP A 442 24.11 -31.52 -26.79
C ASP A 442 24.27 -32.72 -25.84
N GLU A 443 25.50 -33.25 -25.85
CA GLU A 443 25.94 -34.51 -25.26
C GLU A 443 26.23 -34.37 -23.75
N SER A 444 25.28 -34.75 -22.88
CA SER A 444 25.64 -35.15 -21.51
C SER A 444 24.59 -35.92 -20.70
N GLY A 445 23.36 -36.12 -21.20
CA GLY A 445 22.52 -37.25 -20.79
C GLY A 445 22.28 -37.50 -19.29
N GLU A 446 22.28 -36.48 -18.42
CA GLU A 446 21.94 -36.66 -16.99
C GLU A 446 20.88 -35.66 -16.50
N LEU A 447 19.84 -36.23 -15.87
CA LEU A 447 18.74 -35.52 -15.21
C LEU A 447 19.14 -35.15 -13.77
N VAL A 448 19.19 -33.86 -13.46
CA VAL A 448 19.24 -33.36 -12.07
C VAL A 448 17.80 -33.07 -11.60
N PRO A 449 17.31 -33.66 -10.49
CA PRO A 449 15.94 -33.46 -10.05
C PRO A 449 15.78 -32.12 -9.34
N THR A 450 15.00 -31.21 -9.92
CA THR A 450 14.44 -30.07 -9.18
C THR A 450 13.33 -30.57 -8.25
N MET A 451 13.55 -30.40 -6.95
CA MET A 451 12.59 -30.73 -5.89
C MET A 451 11.26 -29.99 -6.08
N GLY A 452 10.25 -30.72 -6.56
CA GLY A 452 8.88 -30.25 -6.63
C GLY A 452 8.27 -30.16 -5.24
N ALA A 453 7.93 -28.94 -4.81
CA ALA A 453 7.02 -28.73 -3.70
C ALA A 453 5.61 -29.14 -4.15
N SER A 454 5.20 -30.34 -3.76
CA SER A 454 3.80 -30.77 -3.77
C SER A 454 3.00 -29.83 -2.85
N ALA A 455 2.13 -29.01 -3.45
CA ALA A 455 1.12 -28.23 -2.77
C ALA A 455 -0.25 -28.74 -3.22
N THR A 456 -0.90 -29.51 -2.36
CA THR A 456 -2.35 -29.76 -2.41
C THR A 456 -3.07 -28.49 -1.95
N GLY A 457 -3.05 -27.48 -2.81
CA GLY A 457 -3.88 -26.29 -2.73
C GLY A 457 -4.41 -26.03 -4.13
N GLU A 458 -5.73 -25.89 -4.29
CA GLU A 458 -6.32 -25.42 -5.54
C GLU A 458 -5.56 -24.17 -6.01
N ALA A 459 -4.90 -24.27 -7.17
CA ALA A 459 -4.26 -23.13 -7.80
C ALA A 459 -5.31 -22.02 -8.01
N PRO A 460 -5.00 -20.75 -7.71
CA PRO A 460 -5.91 -19.66 -7.96
C PRO A 460 -6.27 -19.65 -9.45
N ALA A 461 -7.58 -19.56 -9.73
CA ALA A 461 -8.07 -19.49 -11.09
C ALA A 461 -7.42 -18.29 -11.81
N PRO A 462 -7.00 -18.43 -13.08
CA PRO A 462 -6.53 -17.28 -13.85
C PRO A 462 -7.64 -16.22 -13.89
N PRO A 463 -7.31 -14.93 -13.73
CA PRO A 463 -8.29 -13.86 -13.82
C PRO A 463 -8.86 -13.80 -15.24
N ASP A 464 -10.18 -13.95 -15.36
CA ASP A 464 -10.93 -13.67 -16.60
C ASP A 464 -10.78 -12.17 -16.95
N PRO A 465 -10.82 -11.77 -18.24
CA PRO A 465 -10.49 -10.41 -18.66
C PRO A 465 -11.45 -9.40 -18.04
N VAL A 466 -10.95 -8.67 -17.05
CA VAL A 466 -11.57 -7.43 -16.56
C VAL A 466 -11.52 -6.43 -17.71
N GLU A 467 -12.60 -5.65 -17.91
CA GLU A 467 -12.64 -4.54 -18.88
C GLU A 467 -11.29 -3.82 -18.89
N ALA A 468 -10.67 -3.74 -20.08
CA ALA A 468 -9.32 -3.24 -20.25
C ALA A 468 -9.28 -1.75 -19.88
N GLU A 469 -9.00 -1.46 -18.60
CA GLU A 469 -8.64 -0.12 -18.16
C GLU A 469 -7.41 0.34 -18.94
N ALA A 470 -7.38 1.63 -19.28
CA ALA A 470 -6.24 2.25 -19.92
C ALA A 470 -4.94 1.88 -19.18
N PRO A 471 -3.82 1.63 -19.89
CA PRO A 471 -2.59 1.13 -19.26
C PRO A 471 -2.10 2.11 -18.19
N ARG A 472 -2.28 1.74 -16.92
CA ARG A 472 -1.75 2.46 -15.77
C ARG A 472 -0.34 1.98 -15.49
N LEU A 473 0.55 2.91 -15.13
CA LEU A 473 1.91 2.57 -14.72
C LEU A 473 1.85 1.88 -13.36
N HIS A 474 2.41 0.68 -13.27
CA HIS A 474 2.70 0.07 -11.98
C HIS A 474 3.59 1.01 -11.13
N LEU A 475 3.41 1.04 -9.80
CA LEU A 475 4.13 1.98 -8.92
C LEU A 475 5.67 1.90 -9.04
N HIS A 476 6.20 0.71 -9.30
CA HIS A 476 7.64 0.53 -9.57
C HIS A 476 8.08 1.33 -10.81
N SER A 477 7.34 1.18 -11.92
CA SER A 477 7.60 1.90 -13.15
C SER A 477 7.41 3.40 -12.97
N PHE A 478 6.36 3.82 -12.26
CA PHE A 478 6.13 5.24 -11.94
C PHE A 478 7.34 5.84 -11.19
N ARG A 479 7.87 5.15 -10.17
CA ARG A 479 9.07 5.59 -9.45
C ARG A 479 10.28 5.70 -10.38
N LEU A 480 10.54 4.68 -11.20
CA LEU A 480 11.70 4.67 -12.10
C LEU A 480 11.62 5.75 -13.19
N TYR A 481 10.46 5.93 -13.82
CA TYR A 481 10.32 6.83 -14.97
C TYR A 481 10.09 8.29 -14.57
N LEU A 482 9.36 8.55 -13.49
CA LEU A 482 9.03 9.93 -13.09
C LEU A 482 9.95 10.45 -11.98
N LEU A 483 10.32 9.60 -11.01
CA LEU A 483 10.99 10.08 -9.78
C LEU A 483 12.51 9.92 -9.79
N LYS A 484 13.04 8.88 -10.45
CA LYS A 484 14.48 8.64 -10.62
C LYS A 484 15.07 9.42 -11.79
N ILE A 485 14.87 10.73 -11.74
CA ILE A 485 15.41 11.69 -12.71
C ILE A 485 16.57 12.45 -12.07
N GLY A 486 17.67 12.57 -12.80
CA GLY A 486 18.80 13.33 -12.32
C GLY A 486 18.64 14.84 -12.48
N ALA A 487 19.28 15.59 -11.58
CA ALA A 487 19.37 17.04 -11.67
C ALA A 487 20.77 17.59 -11.36
N THR A 488 21.07 18.72 -11.98
CA THR A 488 22.16 19.63 -11.58
C THR A 488 21.61 20.79 -10.78
N LEU A 489 22.38 21.30 -9.83
CA LEU A 489 22.05 22.53 -9.11
C LEU A 489 22.90 23.69 -9.63
N ALA A 490 22.27 24.82 -9.92
CA ALA A 490 22.92 26.11 -10.11
C ALA A 490 22.26 27.17 -9.22
N ARG A 491 23.05 28.04 -8.60
CA ARG A 491 22.54 29.20 -7.87
C ARG A 491 22.62 30.44 -8.74
N HIS A 492 21.54 31.21 -8.80
CA HIS A 492 21.50 32.47 -9.53
C HIS A 492 20.69 33.52 -8.76
N GLY A 493 21.37 34.48 -8.15
CA GLY A 493 20.75 35.45 -7.25
C GLY A 493 20.05 34.75 -6.08
N ARG A 494 18.76 35.06 -5.88
CA ARG A 494 17.89 34.49 -4.84
C ARG A 494 17.23 33.15 -5.22
N TYR A 495 17.72 32.49 -6.27
CA TYR A 495 17.11 31.27 -6.81
C TYR A 495 18.09 30.10 -6.79
N ALA A 496 17.60 28.95 -6.38
CA ALA A 496 18.21 27.64 -6.61
C ALA A 496 17.54 27.01 -7.83
N ILE A 497 18.32 26.75 -8.88
CA ILE A 497 17.84 26.23 -10.15
C ILE A 497 18.27 24.77 -10.27
N PHE A 498 17.31 23.85 -10.30
CA PHE A 498 17.54 22.44 -10.58
C PHE A 498 17.32 22.17 -12.06
N SER A 499 18.36 21.72 -12.76
CA SER A 499 18.27 21.38 -14.19
C SER A 499 18.18 19.87 -14.37
N ILE A 500 17.03 19.39 -14.84
CA ILE A 500 16.77 17.98 -15.15
C ILE A 500 17.08 17.67 -16.62
N ALA A 501 17.18 16.38 -16.93
CA ALA A 501 17.33 15.92 -18.32
C ALA A 501 16.13 16.38 -19.18
N LYS A 502 16.42 16.92 -20.38
CA LYS A 502 15.38 17.37 -21.32
C LYS A 502 14.37 16.29 -21.71
N SER A 503 14.77 15.02 -21.72
CA SER A 503 13.87 13.89 -21.98
C SER A 503 12.77 13.71 -20.92
N ALA A 504 12.98 14.21 -19.69
CA ALA A 504 11.99 14.13 -18.62
C ALA A 504 10.97 15.29 -18.63
N GLU A 505 11.26 16.35 -19.38
CA GLU A 505 10.46 17.59 -19.45
C GLU A 505 8.98 17.33 -19.73
N PRO A 506 8.58 16.54 -20.77
CA PRO A 506 7.17 16.37 -21.10
C PRO A 506 6.39 15.67 -19.98
N MET A 507 7.01 14.69 -19.32
CA MET A 507 6.36 13.95 -18.22
C MET A 507 6.20 14.80 -16.97
N TRP A 508 7.22 15.61 -16.63
CA TRP A 508 7.18 16.50 -15.48
C TRP A 508 6.22 17.66 -15.68
N GLN A 509 6.18 18.25 -16.88
CA GLN A 509 5.21 19.30 -17.22
C GLN A 509 3.78 18.74 -17.11
N ARG A 510 3.53 17.57 -17.68
CA ARG A 510 2.22 16.90 -17.60
C ARG A 510 1.78 16.64 -16.15
N PHE A 511 2.67 16.10 -15.33
CA PHE A 511 2.40 15.92 -13.90
C PHE A 511 2.03 17.26 -13.25
N TRP A 512 2.83 18.30 -13.52
CA TRP A 512 2.70 19.61 -12.92
C TRP A 512 1.39 20.32 -13.31
N ASP A 513 1.02 20.30 -14.59
CA ASP A 513 -0.17 20.96 -15.12
C ASP A 513 -1.46 20.44 -14.48
N HIS A 514 -1.50 19.16 -14.11
CA HIS A 514 -2.65 18.57 -13.43
C HIS A 514 -2.57 18.71 -11.90
N PHE A 515 -1.37 18.68 -11.35
CA PHE A 515 -1.13 18.82 -9.92
C PHE A 515 -1.35 20.26 -9.42
N GLN A 516 -0.94 21.27 -10.19
CA GLN A 516 -1.03 22.68 -9.80
C GLN A 516 -2.47 23.16 -9.50
N PRO A 517 -3.49 22.87 -10.34
CA PRO A 517 -4.86 23.30 -10.10
C PRO A 517 -5.62 22.45 -9.07
N LEU A 518 -5.09 21.27 -8.69
CA LEU A 518 -5.76 20.35 -7.78
C LEU A 518 -6.02 21.01 -6.42
N ARG A 519 -7.29 21.00 -6.00
CA ARG A 519 -7.69 21.40 -4.65
C ARG A 519 -7.71 20.18 -3.74
N TRP A 520 -6.80 20.14 -2.77
CA TRP A 520 -6.82 19.11 -1.74
C TRP A 520 -7.87 19.44 -0.69
N TYR A 521 -8.80 18.51 -0.45
CA TYR A 521 -9.93 18.75 0.42
C TYR A 521 -9.59 18.28 1.84
N VAL A 522 -9.16 19.20 2.70
CA VAL A 522 -8.89 18.89 4.11
C VAL A 522 -10.21 18.59 4.83
N ILE A 523 -10.25 17.54 5.64
CA ILE A 523 -11.36 17.25 6.55
C ILE A 523 -11.05 17.92 7.90
N PRO A 524 -11.76 18.98 8.30
CA PRO A 524 -11.46 19.70 9.55
C PRO A 524 -11.66 18.85 10.82
N ASP A 525 -12.66 17.96 10.81
CA ASP A 525 -13.08 17.17 11.98
C ASP A 525 -12.61 15.69 11.93
N PHE A 526 -11.44 15.44 11.34
CA PHE A 526 -10.85 14.11 11.27
C PHE A 526 -9.80 13.86 12.35
#